data_AF-W9V1Q1-F1
#
_entry.id   AF-W9V1Q1-F1
#
_cell.length_a   1.000
_cell.length_b   1.000
_cell.length_c   1.000
_cell.angle_alpha   90.00
_cell.angle_beta   90.00
_cell.angle_gamma   90.00
#
_symmetry.space_group_name_H-M   'P 1'
#
loop_
_entity.id
_entity.type
_entity.pdbx_description
1 polymer ?
#
loop_
_entity_poly.entity_id
_entity_poly.type
_entity_poly.pdbx_seq_one_letter_code
_entity_poly.pdbx_strand_id
1 'polypeptide(L)' 'MKKNMGDKDRMYRAIAGVLILLWGVSNANALGLIGFVVLATAYFRFCPVYIPMDIDTTR' A
#
# COMPACT_ATOMS: atom_id res chain seq x y z
N MET A 1 -2.73 0.91 16.52
CA MET A 1 -1.50 1.48 15.90
C MET A 1 -1.75 2.93 15.56
N LYS A 2 -0.76 3.81 15.76
CA LYS A 2 -0.85 5.23 15.42
C LYS A 2 -1.01 5.36 13.90
N LYS A 3 -2.09 6.00 13.45
CA LYS A 3 -2.46 6.09 12.04
C LYS A 3 -1.65 7.23 11.41
N ASN A 4 -0.55 6.93 10.74
CA ASN A 4 0.28 7.92 10.02
C ASN A 4 -0.14 8.11 8.54
N MET A 5 -1.21 7.43 8.11
CA MET A 5 -1.73 7.48 6.74
C MET A 5 -3.12 8.12 6.68
N GLY A 6 -3.20 9.28 6.03
CA GLY A 6 -4.42 9.91 5.58
C GLY A 6 -5.15 9.07 4.52
N ASP A 7 -6.45 9.31 4.36
CA ASP A 7 -7.28 8.49 3.48
C ASP A 7 -6.91 8.64 1.99
N LYS A 8 -6.27 9.75 1.59
CA LYS A 8 -5.75 9.94 0.23
C LYS A 8 -4.59 8.99 -0.09
N ASP A 9 -3.57 8.94 0.76
CA ASP A 9 -2.42 8.03 0.61
C ASP A 9 -2.81 6.56 0.63
N ARG A 10 -3.82 6.22 1.45
CA ARG A 10 -4.43 4.89 1.47
C ARG A 10 -5.06 4.55 0.13
N MET A 11 -5.80 5.49 -0.46
CA MET A 11 -6.46 5.29 -1.75
C MET A 11 -5.44 5.04 -2.86
N TYR A 12 -4.39 5.86 -2.94
CA TYR A 12 -3.34 5.67 -3.95
C TYR A 12 -2.62 4.32 -3.81
N ARG A 13 -2.29 3.89 -2.58
CA ARG A 13 -1.68 2.57 -2.35
C ARG A 13 -2.62 1.41 -2.65
N ALA A 14 -3.91 1.54 -2.33
CA ALA A 14 -4.89 0.52 -2.69
C ALA A 14 -5.02 0.38 -4.21
N ILE A 15 -5.11 1.50 -4.94
CA ILE A 15 -5.15 1.51 -6.41
C ILE A 15 -3.88 0.87 -6.98
N ALA A 16 -2.70 1.31 -6.53
CA ALA A 16 -1.43 0.75 -7.00
C ALA A 16 -1.31 -0.76 -6.71
N GLY A 17 -1.67 -1.21 -5.51
CA GLY A 17 -1.63 -2.63 -5.15
C GLY A 17 -2.59 -3.49 -5.98
N VAL A 18 -3.80 -2.98 -6.27
CA VAL A 18 -4.77 -3.65 -7.17
C VAL A 18 -4.22 -3.74 -8.59
N LEU A 19 -3.65 -2.66 -9.14
CA LEU A 19 -3.07 -2.65 -10.49
C LEU A 19 -1.91 -3.64 -10.61
N ILE A 20 -1.02 -3.70 -9.62
CA ILE A 20 0.10 -4.65 -9.59
C ILE A 20 -0.41 -6.09 -9.47
N LEU A 21 -1.43 -6.35 -8.64
CA LEU A 21 -2.03 -7.68 -8.54
C LEU A 21 -2.65 -8.13 -9.86
N LEU A 22 -3.47 -7.28 -10.48
CA LEU A 22 -4.14 -7.60 -11.75
C LEU A 22 -3.11 -7.86 -12.86
N TRP A 23 -2.06 -7.04 -12.93
CA TRP A 23 -0.97 -7.23 -13.88
C TRP A 23 -0.19 -8.53 -13.62
N GLY A 24 0.07 -8.85 -12.36
CA GLY A 24 0.78 -10.08 -11.97
C GLY A 24 -0.02 -11.34 -12.24
N VAL A 25 -1.33 -11.33 -11.96
CA VAL A 25 -2.25 -12.44 -12.28
C VAL A 25 -2.35 -12.63 -13.80
N SER A 26 -2.48 -11.54 -14.56
CA SER A 26 -2.57 -11.60 -16.03
C SER A 26 -1.31 -12.21 -16.67
N ASN A 27 -0.12 -11.89 -16.13
CA ASN A 27 1.14 -12.41 -16.65
C ASN A 27 1.59 -13.74 -15.98
N ALA A 28 0.78 -14.33 -15.10
CA ALA A 28 1.16 -15.49 -14.27
C ALA A 28 2.54 -15.33 -13.59
N ASN A 29 2.86 -14.11 -13.20
CA ASN A 29 4.19 -13.74 -12.72
C ASN A 29 4.22 -13.67 -11.19
N ALA A 30 5.23 -14.27 -10.57
CA ALA A 30 5.43 -14.24 -9.12
C ALA A 30 5.57 -12.81 -8.57
N LEU A 31 5.97 -11.84 -9.39
CA LEU A 31 6.00 -10.42 -9.03
C LEU A 31 4.62 -9.85 -8.68
N GLY A 32 3.52 -10.50 -9.09
CA GLY A 32 2.17 -10.13 -8.67
C GLY A 32 1.97 -10.19 -7.16
N LEU A 33 2.70 -11.05 -6.45
CA LEU A 33 2.62 -11.18 -4.99
C LEU A 33 2.98 -9.88 -4.26
N ILE A 34 3.80 -9.02 -4.88
CA ILE A 34 4.14 -7.68 -4.37
C ILE A 34 2.89 -6.82 -4.25
N GLY A 35 1.94 -6.93 -5.19
CA GLY A 35 0.66 -6.22 -5.12
C GLY A 35 -0.14 -6.61 -3.86
N PHE A 36 -0.05 -7.86 -3.41
CA PHE A 36 -0.70 -8.32 -2.18
C PHE A 36 -0.08 -7.68 -0.94
N VAL A 37 1.26 -7.58 -0.90
CA VAL A 37 1.99 -6.88 0.17
C VAL A 37 1.60 -5.40 0.21
N VAL A 38 1.57 -4.74 -0.95
CA VAL A 38 1.16 -3.33 -1.06
C VAL A 38 -0.28 -3.12 -0.58
N LEU A 39 -1.21 -4.01 -0.95
CA LEU A 39 -2.59 -3.97 -0.45
C LEU A 39 -2.70 -4.23 1.05
N ALA A 40 -1.92 -5.18 1.59
CA ALA A 40 -1.87 -5.43 3.03
C ALA A 40 -1.42 -4.17 3.78
N THR A 41 -0.39 -3.46 3.29
CA THR A 41 0.04 -2.19 3.91
C THR A 41 -1.05 -1.11 3.88
N ALA A 42 -1.84 -1.04 2.80
CA ALA A 42 -2.99 -0.14 2.70
C ALA A 42 -4.14 -0.52 3.66
N TYR A 43 -4.32 -1.83 3.91
CA TYR A 43 -5.34 -2.34 4.83
C TYR A 43 -5.02 -2.01 6.29
N PHE A 44 -3.78 -2.23 6.73
CA PHE A 44 -3.34 -1.92 8.09
C PHE A 44 -3.26 -0.40 8.38
N ARG A 45 -3.44 0.46 7.36
CA ARG A 45 -3.42 1.93 7.47
C ARG A 45 -2.18 2.45 8.21
N PHE A 46 -1.08 1.72 8.03
CA PHE A 46 0.17 1.93 8.72
C PHE A 46 1.31 1.66 7.75
N CYS A 47 2.10 2.69 7.48
CA CYS A 47 3.27 2.57 6.63
C CYS A 47 4.52 2.69 7.48
N PRO A 48 5.29 1.61 7.69
CA PRO A 48 6.49 1.66 8.51
C PRO A 48 7.54 2.63 7.97
N VAL A 49 7.54 2.90 6.65
CA VAL A 49 8.41 3.88 6.00
C VAL A 49 8.16 5.32 6.46
N TYR A 50 6.94 5.64 6.92
CA TYR A 50 6.62 7.01 7.34
C TYR A 50 7.10 7.30 8.77
N ILE A 51 7.45 6.26 9.53
CA ILE A 51 7.98 6.37 10.90
C ILE A 51 9.36 7.05 10.92
N PRO A 52 10.38 6.59 10.15
CA PRO A 52 11.69 7.25 10.15
C PRO A 52 11.67 8.64 9.50
N MET A 53 10.65 8.95 8.69
CA MET A 53 10.51 10.24 8.01
C MET A 53 9.63 11.25 8.78
N ASP A 54 9.05 10.85 9.92
CA ASP A 54 8.08 11.64 10.71
C ASP A 54 6.94 12.25 9.87
N ILE A 55 6.54 11.56 8.78
CA ILE A 55 5.48 12.01 7.89
C ILE A 55 4.15 11.52 8.45
N ASP A 56 3.25 12.47 8.68
CA ASP A 56 1.87 12.21 9.05
C ASP A 56 0.94 12.94 8.07
N THR A 57 0.41 12.20 7.11
CA THR A 57 -0.57 12.72 6.12
C THR A 57 -2.01 12.73 6.66
N THR A 58 -2.22 12.46 7.95
CA THR A 58 -3.54 12.65 8.59
C THR A 58 -3.79 14.09 9.05
N ARG A 59 -2.75 14.94 9.08
CA ARG A 59 -2.86 16.38 9.30
C ARG A 59 -3.20 17.12 8.01
#